data_AF-S3NIZ8-F1
#
_entry.id   AF-S3NIZ8-F1
#
_cell.length_a   1.000
_cell.length_b   1.000
_cell.length_c   1.000
_cell.angle_alpha   90.00
_cell.angle_beta   90.00
_cell.angle_gamma   90.00
#
_symmetry.space_group_name_H-M   'P 1'
#
loop_
_entity.id
_entity.type
_entity.pdbx_description
1 polymer ?
#
loop_
_entity_poly.entity_id
_entity_poly.type
_entity_poly.pdbx_seq_one_letter_code
_entity_poly.pdbx_strand_id
1 'polypeptide(L)'
;MSATPSLRFTPPMRDGVSASQVFLPRLSHNASSLFAYLCDTFAHISAAEWQQRFQDGLIIDMQGRTLTLDSPYLAEQHIYYYRFLDNEIHVPFYENILFENEDLLVVDKPHFLTMSPTGQYLQETLLVRLKRRTGNAELSPIHRLDRETAGVVLFAKRAATRGCYQQLFAQRLVEKSYHAIAAYRPTLHFPLRLALRMEKSDPFYTMRVVEGEPNTETQLQLLEHNSIWAKYLLKPKTGKQHQLRVHLNHLGIPIRNDRFYPNIQHQAADDFSAPLQLLAHQISFTDPISKQAQYFYSQQMLEI
;
A
#
# COMPACT_ATOMS: atom_id res chain seq x y z
N MET A 1 13.73 0.89 -44.11
CA MET A 1 14.41 0.07 -43.10
C MET A 1 13.69 0.27 -41.77
N SER A 2 12.75 -0.62 -41.44
CA SER A 2 12.05 -0.59 -40.16
C SER A 2 13.03 -1.03 -39.07
N ALA A 3 13.43 -0.12 -38.20
CA ALA A 3 14.19 -0.47 -37.01
C ALA A 3 13.32 -1.38 -36.14
N THR A 4 13.70 -2.65 -36.04
CA THR A 4 13.17 -3.56 -35.02
C THR A 4 13.38 -2.87 -33.67
N PRO A 5 12.34 -2.67 -32.84
CA PRO A 5 12.55 -2.12 -31.52
C PRO A 5 13.49 -3.08 -30.81
N SER A 6 14.68 -2.60 -30.42
CA SER A 6 15.57 -3.38 -29.59
C SER A 6 14.78 -3.78 -28.35
N LEU A 7 14.58 -5.08 -28.15
CA LEU A 7 13.95 -5.62 -26.96
C LEU A 7 14.77 -5.10 -25.78
N ARG A 8 14.26 -4.08 -25.08
CA ARG A 8 14.87 -3.59 -23.85
C ARG A 8 14.83 -4.75 -22.87
N PHE A 9 16.01 -5.24 -22.48
CA PHE A 9 16.13 -6.22 -21.42
C PHE A 9 15.34 -5.73 -20.20
N THR A 10 14.43 -6.57 -19.72
CA THR A 10 13.67 -6.31 -18.50
C THR A 10 14.12 -7.35 -17.49
N PRO A 11 14.74 -6.92 -16.36
CA PRO A 11 15.16 -7.84 -15.33
C PRO A 11 14.00 -8.70 -14.83
N PRO A 12 14.21 -10.00 -14.59
CA PRO A 12 13.20 -10.83 -13.98
C PRO A 12 12.91 -10.36 -12.55
N MET A 13 11.75 -10.72 -12.04
CA MET A 13 11.45 -10.53 -10.63
C MET A 13 12.27 -11.51 -9.77
N ARG A 14 12.73 -11.10 -8.59
CA ARG A 14 13.39 -11.97 -7.60
C ARG A 14 12.53 -12.03 -6.36
N ASP A 15 11.98 -13.21 -6.04
CA ASP A 15 11.10 -13.43 -4.88
C ASP A 15 9.93 -12.43 -4.75
N GLY A 16 9.34 -12.01 -5.87
CA GLY A 16 8.26 -11.01 -5.87
C GLY A 16 8.73 -9.54 -5.97
N VAL A 17 10.03 -9.28 -5.86
CA VAL A 17 10.63 -7.96 -5.94
C VAL A 17 11.09 -7.67 -7.37
N SER A 18 10.53 -6.63 -7.98
CA SER A 18 10.96 -6.12 -9.29
C SER A 18 12.20 -5.22 -9.12
N ALA A 19 13.09 -5.22 -10.11
CA ALA A 19 14.29 -4.37 -10.06
C ALA A 19 13.94 -2.88 -10.19
N SER A 20 14.61 -2.04 -9.40
CA SER A 20 14.61 -0.59 -9.55
C SER A 20 15.49 -0.20 -10.72
N GLN A 21 15.05 0.74 -11.55
CA GLN A 21 15.85 1.26 -12.66
C GLN A 21 16.45 2.62 -12.28
N VAL A 22 17.73 2.82 -12.56
CA VAL A 22 18.46 4.08 -12.31
C VAL A 22 19.08 4.54 -13.61
N PHE A 23 18.85 5.80 -13.98
CA PHE A 23 19.57 6.46 -15.05
C PHE A 23 20.88 7.05 -14.53
N LEU A 24 21.98 6.80 -15.25
CA LEU A 24 23.29 7.33 -14.93
C LEU A 24 23.54 8.58 -15.81
N PRO A 25 23.40 9.80 -15.28
CA PRO A 25 23.58 11.02 -16.06
C PRO A 25 25.04 11.23 -16.46
N ARG A 26 25.30 12.11 -17.43
CA ARG A 26 26.66 12.58 -17.67
C ARG A 26 27.11 13.46 -16.50
N LEU A 27 28.21 13.09 -15.86
CA LEU A 27 28.79 13.84 -14.75
C LEU A 27 29.75 14.92 -15.27
N SER A 28 29.79 16.07 -14.59
CA SER A 28 30.73 17.17 -14.88
C SER A 28 32.14 16.91 -14.33
N HIS A 29 32.29 15.86 -13.53
CA HIS A 29 33.54 15.34 -12.98
C HIS A 29 33.56 13.83 -13.19
N ASN A 30 34.74 13.23 -13.34
CA ASN A 30 34.83 11.77 -13.42
C ASN A 30 34.49 11.18 -12.05
N ALA A 31 33.32 10.56 -11.90
CA ALA A 31 33.14 9.59 -10.82
C ALA A 31 34.17 8.48 -11.01
N SER A 32 34.87 8.12 -9.94
CA SER A 32 35.92 7.11 -9.99
C SER A 32 35.38 5.71 -10.30
N SER A 33 34.16 5.38 -9.86
CA SER A 33 33.49 4.11 -10.12
C SER A 33 31.98 4.21 -10.04
N LEU A 34 31.27 3.19 -10.53
CA LEU A 34 29.82 3.08 -10.34
C LEU A 34 29.45 3.00 -8.86
N PHE A 35 30.23 2.27 -8.06
CA PHE A 35 30.03 2.15 -6.61
C PHE A 35 30.08 3.52 -5.92
N ALA A 36 31.10 4.34 -6.20
CA ALA A 36 31.22 5.68 -5.62
C ALA A 36 30.01 6.56 -5.98
N TYR A 37 29.59 6.54 -7.25
CA TYR A 37 28.39 7.27 -7.69
C TYR A 37 27.12 6.84 -6.95
N LEU A 38 26.92 5.53 -6.73
CA LEU A 38 25.74 5.02 -6.02
C LEU A 38 25.74 5.40 -4.54
N CYS A 39 26.89 5.36 -3.88
CA CYS A 39 27.05 5.83 -2.51
C CYS A 39 26.72 7.32 -2.38
N ASP A 40 27.22 8.16 -3.29
CA ASP A 40 26.98 9.60 -3.26
C ASP A 40 25.52 9.95 -3.58
N THR A 41 24.96 9.32 -4.62
CA THR A 41 23.59 9.62 -5.10
C THR A 41 22.53 9.11 -4.13
N PHE A 42 22.78 7.96 -3.48
CA PHE A 42 21.85 7.33 -2.57
C PHE A 42 22.44 7.27 -1.15
N ALA A 43 22.87 8.42 -0.63
CA ALA A 43 23.52 8.55 0.68
C ALA A 43 22.72 8.05 1.90
N HIS A 44 21.42 7.75 1.72
CA HIS A 44 20.58 7.10 2.74
C HIS A 44 20.82 5.58 2.83
N ILE A 45 21.56 5.00 1.88
CA ILE A 45 21.96 3.60 1.82
C ILE A 45 23.45 3.55 2.15
N SER A 46 23.83 2.72 3.12
CA SER A 46 25.22 2.67 3.56
C SER A 46 26.14 2.10 2.47
N ALA A 47 27.42 2.47 2.49
CA ALA A 47 28.41 1.92 1.58
C ALA A 47 28.55 0.39 1.73
N ALA A 48 28.43 -0.13 2.96
CA ALA A 48 28.43 -1.57 3.24
C ALA A 48 27.24 -2.28 2.59
N GLU A 49 26.05 -1.68 2.64
CA GLU A 49 24.86 -2.24 1.99
C GLU A 49 24.98 -2.23 0.46
N TRP A 50 25.53 -1.16 -0.13
CA TRP A 50 25.85 -1.16 -1.56
C TRP A 50 26.88 -2.23 -1.92
N GLN A 51 27.91 -2.39 -1.09
CA GLN A 51 28.94 -3.40 -1.30
C GLN A 51 28.35 -4.81 -1.29
N GLN A 52 27.47 -5.11 -0.34
CA GLN A 52 26.76 -6.39 -0.26
C GLN A 52 25.91 -6.62 -1.52
N ARG A 53 25.18 -5.60 -2.00
CA ARG A 53 24.38 -5.73 -3.25
C ARG A 53 25.23 -6.05 -4.48
N PHE A 54 26.44 -5.49 -4.58
CA PHE A 54 27.38 -5.85 -5.64
C PHE A 54 27.85 -7.31 -5.49
N GLN A 55 28.19 -7.74 -4.28
CA GLN A 55 28.65 -9.11 -3.99
C GLN A 55 27.56 -10.15 -4.25
N ASP A 56 26.30 -9.83 -3.93
CA ASP A 56 25.13 -10.69 -4.12
C ASP A 56 24.61 -10.70 -5.57
N GLY A 57 25.27 -9.95 -6.47
CA GLY A 57 24.84 -9.83 -7.87
C GLY A 57 23.44 -9.23 -8.03
N LEU A 58 23.11 -8.25 -7.18
CA LEU A 58 21.85 -7.52 -7.19
C LEU A 58 21.88 -6.27 -8.07
N ILE A 59 22.99 -5.99 -8.76
CA ILE A 59 23.15 -4.83 -9.64
C ILE A 59 23.53 -5.33 -11.03
N ILE A 60 22.75 -4.95 -12.04
CA ILE A 60 22.89 -5.46 -13.41
C ILE A 60 22.73 -4.33 -14.43
N ASP A 61 23.36 -4.50 -15.60
CA ASP A 61 23.26 -3.55 -16.71
C ASP A 61 22.04 -3.81 -17.63
N MET A 62 21.92 -3.00 -18.68
CA MET A 62 20.88 -3.12 -19.71
C MET A 62 21.01 -4.35 -20.60
N GLN A 63 22.06 -5.16 -20.42
CA GLN A 63 22.25 -6.43 -21.12
C GLN A 63 22.06 -7.63 -20.17
N GLY A 64 21.71 -7.38 -18.90
CA GLY A 64 21.54 -8.41 -17.88
C GLY A 64 22.84 -8.95 -17.29
N ARG A 65 23.98 -8.29 -17.55
CA ARG A 65 25.25 -8.66 -16.93
C ARG A 65 25.32 -8.10 -15.53
N THR A 66 25.83 -8.93 -14.60
CA THR A 66 26.05 -8.49 -13.22
C THR A 66 27.23 -7.53 -13.16
N LEU A 67 27.03 -6.41 -12.48
CA LEU A 67 28.05 -5.40 -12.22
C LEU A 67 28.72 -5.72 -10.88
N THR A 68 30.00 -5.35 -10.79
CA THR A 68 30.87 -5.56 -9.62
C THR A 68 31.33 -4.21 -9.06
N LEU A 69 31.98 -4.23 -7.89
CA LEU A 69 32.56 -3.04 -7.26
C LEU A 69 33.55 -2.29 -8.18
N ASP A 70 34.25 -3.03 -9.03
CA ASP A 70 35.23 -2.49 -9.99
C ASP A 70 34.61 -2.02 -11.30
N SER A 71 33.27 -2.16 -11.45
CA SER A 71 32.60 -1.74 -12.68
C SER A 71 32.72 -0.23 -12.88
N PRO A 72 33.16 0.21 -14.09
CA PRO A 72 33.34 1.62 -14.36
C PRO A 72 31.99 2.33 -14.38
N TYR A 73 32.01 3.62 -14.03
CA TYR A 73 30.86 4.47 -14.28
C TYR A 73 30.78 4.76 -15.78
N LEU A 74 29.74 4.26 -16.46
CA LEU A 74 29.44 4.67 -17.83
C LEU A 74 28.19 5.55 -17.80
N ALA A 75 28.32 6.75 -18.33
CA ALA A 75 27.26 7.73 -18.39
C ALA A 75 26.22 7.40 -19.48
N GLU A 76 25.06 8.05 -19.38
CA GLU A 76 23.98 8.04 -20.38
C GLU A 76 23.37 6.67 -20.65
N GLN A 77 23.44 5.80 -19.65
CA GLN A 77 22.81 4.48 -19.65
C GLN A 77 21.95 4.30 -18.42
N HIS A 78 21.20 3.20 -18.39
CA HIS A 78 20.52 2.76 -17.18
C HIS A 78 21.24 1.55 -16.58
N ILE A 79 21.04 1.36 -15.29
CA ILE A 79 21.30 0.11 -14.60
C ILE A 79 20.04 -0.30 -13.85
N TYR A 80 20.02 -1.54 -13.39
CA TYR A 80 19.01 -2.05 -12.50
C TYR A 80 19.63 -2.50 -11.19
N TYR A 81 18.93 -2.28 -10.08
CA TYR A 81 19.30 -2.87 -8.81
C TYR A 81 18.09 -3.46 -8.09
N TYR A 82 18.27 -4.56 -7.36
CA TYR A 82 17.26 -5.10 -6.47
C TYR A 82 17.44 -4.52 -5.06
N ARG A 83 16.33 -4.10 -4.47
CA ARG A 83 16.30 -3.75 -3.04
C ARG A 83 16.43 -5.02 -2.22
N PHE A 84 17.08 -4.91 -1.07
CA PHE A 84 17.24 -5.97 -0.09
C PHE A 84 17.14 -5.35 1.31
N LEU A 85 16.61 -6.11 2.26
CA LEU A 85 16.57 -5.76 3.68
C LEU A 85 17.11 -6.95 4.46
N ASP A 86 18.20 -6.75 5.22
CA ASP A 86 18.84 -7.82 5.98
C ASP A 86 17.91 -8.41 7.05
N ASN A 87 17.18 -7.53 7.74
CA ASN A 87 16.31 -7.89 8.85
C ASN A 87 14.92 -7.26 8.63
N GLU A 88 14.03 -8.01 8.00
CA GLU A 88 12.62 -7.64 7.85
C GLU A 88 11.76 -8.39 8.87
N ILE A 89 10.84 -7.66 9.53
CA ILE A 89 9.93 -8.26 10.51
C ILE A 89 8.89 -9.11 9.78
N HIS A 90 8.89 -10.40 10.09
CA HIS A 90 7.90 -11.34 9.57
C HIS A 90 6.49 -10.99 10.05
N VAL A 91 5.53 -10.90 9.12
CA VAL A 91 4.11 -10.67 9.43
C VAL A 91 3.36 -12.02 9.34
N PRO A 92 2.95 -12.64 10.46
CA PRO A 92 2.47 -14.03 10.48
C PRO A 92 1.00 -14.21 10.04
N PHE A 93 0.50 -13.31 9.18
CA PHE A 93 -0.87 -13.36 8.66
C PHE A 93 -0.85 -13.37 7.15
N TYR A 94 -1.78 -14.07 6.52
CA TYR A 94 -1.78 -14.30 5.08
C TYR A 94 -3.03 -13.75 4.41
N GLU A 95 -2.85 -13.32 3.17
CA GLU A 95 -3.92 -12.83 2.32
C GLU A 95 -4.63 -13.96 1.55
N ASN A 96 -5.94 -13.79 1.35
CA ASN A 96 -6.77 -14.72 0.59
C ASN A 96 -7.17 -14.12 -0.75
N ILE A 97 -6.97 -14.84 -1.85
CA ILE A 97 -7.47 -14.41 -3.16
C ILE A 97 -8.97 -14.72 -3.20
N LEU A 98 -9.78 -13.67 -3.37
CA LEU A 98 -11.25 -13.76 -3.44
C LEU A 98 -11.72 -13.95 -4.88
N PHE A 99 -11.02 -13.36 -5.85
CA PHE A 99 -11.36 -13.42 -7.25
C PHE A 99 -10.13 -13.13 -8.11
N GLU A 100 -10.05 -13.79 -9.26
CA GLU A 100 -9.00 -13.56 -10.24
C GLU A 100 -9.52 -13.79 -11.66
N ASN A 101 -9.28 -12.85 -12.57
CA ASN A 101 -9.47 -13.03 -14.01
C ASN A 101 -8.23 -12.52 -14.78
N GLU A 102 -8.33 -12.21 -16.07
CA GLU A 102 -7.19 -11.70 -16.86
C GLU A 102 -6.72 -10.31 -16.41
N ASP A 103 -7.64 -9.47 -15.91
CA ASP A 103 -7.44 -8.04 -15.68
C ASP A 103 -7.33 -7.64 -14.22
N LEU A 104 -8.02 -8.37 -13.36
CA LEU A 104 -8.29 -8.01 -11.98
C LEU A 104 -7.94 -9.17 -11.05
N LEU A 105 -7.29 -8.83 -9.95
CA LEU A 105 -7.07 -9.69 -8.80
C LEU A 105 -7.69 -8.99 -7.57
N VAL A 106 -8.58 -9.70 -6.87
CA VAL A 106 -9.23 -9.21 -5.66
C VAL A 106 -8.79 -10.06 -4.49
N VAL A 107 -8.37 -9.41 -3.42
CA VAL A 107 -7.69 -10.05 -2.29
C VAL A 107 -8.28 -9.54 -0.99
N ASP A 108 -8.44 -10.44 -0.03
CA ASP A 108 -8.74 -10.12 1.35
C ASP A 108 -7.42 -9.95 2.12
N LYS A 109 -7.06 -8.70 2.42
CA LYS A 109 -5.81 -8.35 3.10
C LYS A 109 -5.95 -8.56 4.61
N PRO A 110 -5.00 -9.19 5.30
CA PRO A 110 -5.00 -9.25 6.76
C PRO A 110 -4.62 -7.89 7.38
N HIS A 111 -4.83 -7.77 8.69
CA HIS A 111 -4.27 -6.66 9.48
C HIS A 111 -2.73 -6.68 9.44
N PHE A 112 -2.12 -5.53 9.74
CA PHE A 112 -0.66 -5.32 9.87
C PHE A 112 0.18 -5.46 8.59
N LEU A 113 -0.37 -5.99 7.51
CA LEU A 113 0.32 -6.12 6.23
C LEU A 113 0.29 -4.80 5.45
N THR A 114 1.47 -4.30 5.08
CA THR A 114 1.61 -3.09 4.26
C THR A 114 1.21 -3.38 2.81
N MET A 115 0.73 -2.36 2.09
CA MET A 115 0.29 -2.51 0.70
C MET A 115 1.45 -2.75 -0.28
N SER A 116 2.51 -1.96 -0.14
CA SER A 116 3.66 -1.90 -1.05
C SER A 116 4.94 -1.63 -0.26
N PRO A 117 6.13 -1.97 -0.79
CA PRO A 117 7.41 -1.75 -0.13
C PRO A 117 7.59 -0.33 0.40
N THR A 118 7.92 -0.20 1.68
CA THR A 118 8.09 1.10 2.36
C THR A 118 8.94 0.93 3.63
N GLY A 119 9.92 1.81 3.82
CA GLY A 119 10.82 1.77 4.99
C GLY A 119 11.41 0.37 5.20
N GLN A 120 11.12 -0.19 6.37
CA GLN A 120 11.57 -1.51 6.83
C GLN A 120 10.79 -2.71 6.25
N TYR A 121 9.85 -2.48 5.31
CA TYR A 121 9.07 -3.54 4.68
C TYR A 121 9.34 -3.60 3.17
N LEU A 122 9.71 -4.77 2.68
CA LEU A 122 9.95 -5.12 1.28
C LEU A 122 9.19 -6.40 0.92
N GLN A 123 9.62 -7.54 1.48
CA GLN A 123 9.03 -8.85 1.24
C GLN A 123 7.67 -9.01 1.93
N GLU A 124 7.53 -8.42 3.11
CA GLU A 124 6.34 -8.48 3.96
C GLU A 124 5.35 -7.38 3.59
N THR A 125 5.10 -7.26 2.28
CA THR A 125 4.11 -6.37 1.69
C THR A 125 3.15 -7.18 0.83
N LEU A 126 1.88 -6.79 0.81
CA LEU A 126 0.84 -7.47 0.04
C LEU A 126 1.23 -7.58 -1.43
N LEU A 127 1.73 -6.50 -2.04
CA LEU A 127 2.16 -6.50 -3.42
C LEU A 127 3.26 -7.54 -3.70
N VAL A 128 4.32 -7.59 -2.89
CA VAL A 128 5.45 -8.50 -3.13
C VAL A 128 5.06 -9.96 -2.91
N ARG A 129 4.27 -10.24 -1.86
CA ARG A 129 3.71 -11.58 -1.63
C ARG A 129 2.83 -12.07 -2.78
N LEU A 130 1.91 -11.22 -3.27
CA LEU A 130 1.05 -11.57 -4.40
C LEU A 130 1.84 -11.74 -5.69
N LYS A 131 2.83 -10.88 -5.94
CA LYS A 131 3.76 -11.02 -7.07
C LYS A 131 4.50 -12.34 -7.02
N ARG A 132 5.04 -12.71 -5.86
CA ARG A 132 5.72 -14.00 -5.65
C ARG A 132 4.78 -15.18 -5.86
N ARG A 133 3.56 -15.11 -5.31
CA ARG A 133 2.55 -16.18 -5.38
C ARG A 133 2.01 -16.39 -6.80
N THR A 134 1.79 -15.32 -7.55
CA THR A 134 1.18 -15.38 -8.90
C THR A 134 2.21 -15.40 -10.04
N GLY A 135 3.47 -15.06 -9.76
CA GLY A 135 4.50 -14.86 -10.78
C GLY A 135 4.31 -13.61 -11.64
N ASN A 136 3.31 -12.77 -11.37
CA ASN A 136 2.97 -11.64 -12.23
C ASN A 136 3.66 -10.33 -11.78
N ALA A 137 4.72 -9.94 -12.48
CA ALA A 137 5.46 -8.69 -12.22
C ALA A 137 4.67 -7.40 -12.54
N GLU A 138 3.61 -7.48 -13.35
CA GLU A 138 2.75 -6.33 -13.71
C GLU A 138 1.68 -6.01 -12.66
N LEU A 139 1.49 -6.88 -11.66
CA LEU A 139 0.55 -6.63 -10.58
C LEU A 139 0.79 -5.24 -9.98
N SER A 140 -0.30 -4.48 -9.86
CA SER A 140 -0.26 -3.13 -9.32
C SER A 140 -1.52 -2.83 -8.50
N PRO A 141 -1.39 -2.24 -7.30
CA PRO A 141 -2.54 -1.89 -6.49
C PRO A 141 -3.36 -0.79 -7.18
N ILE A 142 -4.68 -0.97 -7.22
CA ILE A 142 -5.61 0.02 -7.79
C ILE A 142 -5.96 1.09 -6.74
N HIS A 143 -6.06 0.67 -5.48
CA HIS A 143 -6.24 1.53 -4.32
C HIS A 143 -5.40 0.98 -3.16
N ARG A 144 -5.45 1.67 -2.02
CA ARG A 144 -4.71 1.28 -0.81
C ARG A 144 -5.63 1.19 0.40
N LEU A 145 -5.26 0.30 1.31
CA LEU A 145 -5.67 0.35 2.71
C LEU A 145 -4.46 0.72 3.57
N ASP A 146 -4.71 1.25 4.76
CA ASP A 146 -3.66 1.43 5.75
C ASP A 146 -3.11 0.06 6.20
N ARG A 147 -1.89 0.05 6.74
CA ARG A 147 -1.23 -1.19 7.19
C ARG A 147 -2.11 -1.94 8.19
N GLU A 148 -2.69 -1.20 9.14
CA GLU A 148 -3.49 -1.72 10.24
C GLU A 148 -4.88 -2.16 9.81
N THR A 149 -5.41 -1.68 8.68
CA THR A 149 -6.77 -1.97 8.21
C THR A 149 -6.79 -3.26 7.39
N ALA A 150 -7.67 -4.20 7.72
CA ALA A 150 -7.89 -5.41 6.93
C ALA A 150 -8.99 -5.23 5.88
N GLY A 151 -9.15 -6.20 4.99
CA GLY A 151 -10.32 -6.34 4.11
C GLY A 151 -9.99 -6.29 2.63
N VAL A 152 -11.02 -6.04 1.81
CA VAL A 152 -10.96 -6.20 0.36
C VAL A 152 -10.06 -5.16 -0.31
N VAL A 153 -9.16 -5.63 -1.17
CA VAL A 153 -8.25 -4.84 -1.98
C VAL A 153 -8.19 -5.33 -3.42
N LEU A 154 -8.14 -4.39 -4.37
CA LEU A 154 -8.08 -4.66 -5.80
C LEU A 154 -6.67 -4.39 -6.37
N PHE A 155 -6.21 -5.30 -7.21
CA PHE A 155 -4.99 -5.19 -8.01
C PHE A 155 -5.33 -5.33 -9.50
N ALA A 156 -4.73 -4.48 -10.32
CA ALA A 156 -4.72 -4.67 -11.77
C ALA A 156 -3.61 -5.66 -12.11
N LYS A 157 -3.94 -6.66 -12.94
CA LYS A 157 -3.00 -7.69 -13.40
C LYS A 157 -2.22 -7.29 -14.64
N ARG A 158 -2.69 -6.30 -15.39
CA ARG A 158 -2.08 -5.84 -16.64
C ARG A 158 -1.83 -4.34 -16.61
N ALA A 159 -0.66 -3.91 -17.09
CA ALA A 159 -0.34 -2.50 -17.22
C ALA A 159 -1.33 -1.74 -18.13
N ALA A 160 -1.84 -2.42 -19.16
CA ALA A 160 -2.77 -1.86 -20.15
C ALA A 160 -4.14 -1.46 -19.57
N THR A 161 -4.66 -2.20 -18.59
CA THR A 161 -6.00 -1.95 -18.01
C THR A 161 -5.96 -1.25 -16.65
N ARG A 162 -4.77 -1.13 -16.05
CA ARG A 162 -4.55 -0.42 -14.77
C ARG A 162 -5.21 0.95 -14.71
N GLY A 163 -5.03 1.77 -15.77
CA GLY A 163 -5.57 3.13 -15.81
C GLY A 163 -7.11 3.17 -15.72
N CYS A 164 -7.78 2.22 -16.37
CA CYS A 164 -9.24 2.12 -16.36
C CYS A 164 -9.78 1.85 -14.95
N TYR A 165 -9.15 0.93 -14.19
CA TYR A 165 -9.56 0.65 -12.82
C TYR A 165 -9.23 1.80 -11.86
N GLN A 166 -8.07 2.44 -11.99
CA GLN A 166 -7.70 3.61 -11.16
C GLN A 166 -8.67 4.77 -11.36
N GLN A 167 -9.17 4.95 -12.59
CA GLN A 167 -10.13 5.99 -12.91
C GLN A 167 -11.47 5.82 -12.16
N LEU A 168 -11.91 4.58 -11.87
CA LEU A 168 -13.11 4.35 -11.06
C LEU A 168 -13.01 5.00 -9.68
N PHE A 169 -11.84 4.89 -9.04
CA PHE A 169 -11.60 5.50 -7.71
C PHE A 169 -11.49 7.01 -7.80
N ALA A 170 -10.80 7.53 -8.82
CA ALA A 170 -10.66 8.97 -9.06
C ALA A 170 -12.02 9.64 -9.30
N GLN A 171 -12.90 8.97 -10.05
CA GLN A 171 -14.26 9.44 -10.37
C GLN A 171 -15.30 9.06 -9.30
N ARG A 172 -14.89 8.40 -8.20
CA ARG A 172 -15.77 7.96 -7.10
C ARG A 172 -16.91 7.03 -7.56
N LEU A 173 -16.66 6.22 -8.58
CA LEU A 173 -17.58 5.20 -9.11
C LEU A 173 -17.52 3.88 -8.32
N VAL A 174 -16.74 3.84 -7.24
CA VAL A 174 -16.56 2.67 -6.38
C VAL A 174 -17.23 2.90 -5.04
N GLU A 175 -18.25 2.11 -4.76
CA GLU A 175 -18.89 2.05 -3.45
C GLU A 175 -18.07 1.17 -2.51
N LYS A 176 -17.89 1.64 -1.28
CA LYS A 176 -17.10 0.96 -0.25
C LYS A 176 -17.89 0.95 1.04
N SER A 177 -17.89 -0.18 1.73
CA SER A 177 -18.44 -0.30 3.07
C SER A 177 -17.38 -0.89 4.00
N TYR A 178 -17.37 -0.37 5.23
CA TYR A 178 -16.43 -0.78 6.27
C TYR A 178 -17.20 -1.14 7.52
N HIS A 179 -16.71 -2.16 8.23
CA HIS A 179 -17.12 -2.42 9.61
C HIS A 179 -16.06 -1.89 10.55
N ALA A 180 -16.49 -1.29 11.66
CA ALA A 180 -15.60 -0.88 12.74
C ALA A 180 -16.17 -1.26 14.10
N ILE A 181 -15.34 -1.78 15.01
CA ILE A 181 -15.68 -1.88 16.43
C ILE A 181 -15.12 -0.64 17.11
N ALA A 182 -16.00 0.18 17.68
CA ALA A 182 -15.63 1.43 18.32
C ALA A 182 -16.46 1.64 19.59
N ALA A 183 -16.04 2.58 20.44
CA ALA A 183 -16.75 2.83 21.71
C ALA A 183 -18.24 3.14 21.47
N TYR A 184 -19.12 2.56 22.27
CA TYR A 184 -20.54 2.85 22.20
C TYR A 184 -20.86 4.16 22.92
N ARG A 185 -21.68 5.01 22.29
CA ARG A 185 -22.13 6.28 22.87
C ARG A 185 -23.64 6.46 22.63
N PRO A 186 -24.49 6.30 23.67
CA PRO A 186 -25.95 6.35 23.51
C PRO A 186 -26.49 7.72 23.12
N THR A 187 -25.71 8.80 23.31
CA THR A 187 -26.12 10.16 22.93
C THR A 187 -26.00 10.44 21.42
N LEU A 188 -25.37 9.55 20.65
CA LEU A 188 -25.27 9.68 19.20
C LEU A 188 -26.45 8.97 18.52
N HIS A 189 -27.09 9.67 17.58
CA HIS A 189 -28.23 9.14 16.83
C HIS A 189 -27.79 8.76 15.41
N PHE A 190 -28.22 7.60 14.95
CA PHE A 190 -27.89 7.06 13.62
C PHE A 190 -29.17 6.82 12.80
N PRO A 191 -29.14 6.90 11.46
CA PRO A 191 -27.96 7.13 10.62
C PRO A 191 -27.39 8.55 10.75
N LEU A 192 -26.08 8.67 10.63
CA LEU A 192 -25.35 9.93 10.74
C LEU A 192 -24.55 10.17 9.46
N ARG A 193 -24.59 11.40 8.92
CA ARG A 193 -23.67 11.86 7.88
C ARG A 193 -22.68 12.82 8.51
N LEU A 194 -21.39 12.50 8.45
CA LEU A 194 -20.33 13.33 8.99
C LEU A 194 -19.46 13.87 7.85
N ALA A 195 -19.40 15.19 7.73
CA ALA A 195 -18.54 15.90 6.80
C ALA A 195 -17.54 16.74 7.58
N LEU A 196 -16.25 16.52 7.35
CA LEU A 196 -15.17 17.19 8.08
C LEU A 196 -14.11 17.69 7.13
N ARG A 197 -13.43 18.76 7.52
CA ARG A 197 -12.17 19.16 6.90
C ARG A 197 -11.01 18.55 7.66
N MET A 198 -10.19 17.77 6.94
CA MET A 198 -9.02 17.10 7.48
C MET A 198 -7.74 17.50 6.75
N GLU A 199 -6.66 17.61 7.52
CA GLU A 199 -5.31 17.91 7.05
C GLU A 199 -4.26 17.03 7.77
N LYS A 200 -3.05 16.95 7.21
CA LYS A 200 -1.94 16.27 7.88
C LYS A 200 -1.63 16.97 9.20
N SER A 201 -1.29 16.19 10.22
CA SER A 201 -0.84 16.69 11.51
C SER A 201 0.67 16.50 11.66
N ASP A 202 1.22 16.96 12.78
CA ASP A 202 2.53 16.55 13.28
C ASP A 202 2.30 15.48 14.37
N PRO A 203 2.82 14.26 14.23
CA PRO A 203 3.67 13.74 13.14
C PRO A 203 2.93 13.48 11.82
N PHE A 204 3.66 13.54 10.70
CA PHE A 204 3.13 13.53 9.32
C PHE A 204 2.27 12.31 8.94
N TYR A 205 2.42 11.20 9.67
CA TYR A 205 1.62 9.97 9.48
C TYR A 205 0.27 10.03 10.18
N THR A 206 -0.07 11.14 10.84
CA THR A 206 -1.38 11.39 11.43
C THR A 206 -2.11 12.53 10.73
N MET A 207 -3.40 12.66 11.03
CA MET A 207 -4.35 13.59 10.45
C MET A 207 -5.17 14.22 11.56
N ARG A 208 -5.57 15.47 11.38
CA ARG A 208 -6.39 16.23 12.34
C ARG A 208 -7.57 16.90 11.67
N VAL A 209 -8.61 17.16 12.45
CA VAL A 209 -9.75 17.99 12.04
C VAL A 209 -9.37 19.45 12.19
N VAL A 210 -9.73 20.28 11.22
CA VAL A 210 -9.50 21.73 11.21
C VAL A 210 -10.76 22.45 10.74
N GLU A 211 -10.86 23.75 11.02
CA GLU A 211 -11.95 24.61 10.54
C GLU A 211 -11.91 24.82 9.01
N GLY A 212 -13.08 25.00 8.40
CA GLY A 212 -13.25 25.34 6.98
C GLY A 212 -14.01 24.30 6.15
N GLU A 213 -14.06 24.50 4.83
CA GLU A 213 -14.85 23.67 3.92
C GLU A 213 -14.49 22.17 4.01
N PRO A 214 -15.49 21.29 4.25
CA PRO A 214 -15.28 19.85 4.34
C PRO A 214 -14.60 19.27 3.10
N ASN A 215 -13.58 18.44 3.33
CA ASN A 215 -12.88 17.72 2.27
C ASN A 215 -12.97 16.20 2.44
N THR A 216 -13.77 15.76 3.41
CA THR A 216 -14.12 14.37 3.67
C THR A 216 -15.59 14.22 4.03
N GLU A 217 -16.18 13.09 3.65
CA GLU A 217 -17.56 12.74 4.04
C GLU A 217 -17.69 11.22 4.24
N THR A 218 -18.36 10.84 5.34
CA THR A 218 -18.67 9.45 5.68
C THR A 218 -20.11 9.33 6.17
N GLN A 219 -20.83 8.32 5.70
CA GLN A 219 -22.11 7.91 6.30
C GLN A 219 -21.86 6.81 7.33
N LEU A 220 -22.53 6.90 8.48
CA LEU A 220 -22.38 5.98 9.60
C LEU A 220 -23.74 5.40 9.99
N GLN A 221 -23.76 4.11 10.27
CA GLN A 221 -24.91 3.41 10.84
C GLN A 221 -24.43 2.53 11.99
N LEU A 222 -25.22 2.48 13.06
CA LEU A 222 -25.02 1.54 14.17
C LEU A 222 -25.65 0.20 13.77
N LEU A 223 -24.89 -0.89 13.83
CA LEU A 223 -25.38 -2.23 13.51
C LEU A 223 -25.79 -3.00 14.76
N GLU A 224 -24.90 -3.04 15.75
CA GLU A 224 -25.09 -3.74 17.02
C GLU A 224 -24.23 -3.06 18.10
N HIS A 225 -24.60 -3.24 19.37
CA HIS A 225 -23.81 -2.74 20.49
C HIS A 225 -24.08 -3.49 21.79
N ASN A 226 -23.13 -3.40 22.72
CA ASN A 226 -23.33 -3.68 24.14
C ASN A 226 -23.18 -2.37 24.94
N SER A 227 -22.83 -2.45 26.23
CA SER A 227 -22.66 -1.27 27.09
C SER A 227 -21.36 -0.49 26.84
N ILE A 228 -20.36 -1.09 26.18
CA ILE A 228 -19.01 -0.54 26.01
C ILE A 228 -18.68 -0.34 24.52
N TRP A 229 -18.99 -1.33 23.69
CA TRP A 229 -18.60 -1.40 22.29
C TRP A 229 -19.80 -1.44 21.37
N ALA A 230 -19.60 -0.92 20.17
CA ALA A 230 -20.55 -0.93 19.09
C ALA A 230 -19.88 -1.28 17.77
N LYS A 231 -20.60 -1.99 16.91
CA LYS A 231 -20.22 -2.23 15.53
C LYS A 231 -20.92 -1.23 14.64
N TYR A 232 -20.12 -0.55 13.84
CA TYR A 232 -20.58 0.48 12.92
C TYR A 232 -20.38 0.06 11.48
N LEU A 233 -21.36 0.35 10.63
CA LEU A 233 -21.20 0.37 9.19
C LEU A 233 -20.81 1.78 8.74
N LEU A 234 -19.68 1.89 8.05
CA LEU A 234 -19.16 3.15 7.54
C LEU A 234 -19.11 3.12 6.01
N LYS A 235 -19.69 4.12 5.35
CA LYS A 235 -19.66 4.28 3.89
C LYS A 235 -19.00 5.61 3.53
N PRO A 236 -17.67 5.63 3.31
CA PRO A 236 -16.97 6.86 2.97
C PRO A 236 -17.17 7.25 1.50
N LYS A 237 -17.50 8.52 1.25
CA LYS A 237 -17.55 9.09 -0.11
C LYS A 237 -16.19 9.55 -0.62
N THR A 238 -15.26 9.80 0.30
CA THR A 238 -13.88 10.25 0.06
C THR A 238 -12.90 9.25 0.65
N GLY A 239 -11.62 9.31 0.26
CA GLY A 239 -10.60 8.35 0.71
C GLY A 239 -9.33 9.03 1.21
N LYS A 240 -9.44 9.94 2.19
CA LYS A 240 -8.24 10.53 2.82
C LYS A 240 -7.59 9.55 3.79
N GLN A 241 -6.29 9.71 4.01
CA GLN A 241 -5.53 8.97 5.03
C GLN A 241 -6.28 9.02 6.37
N HIS A 242 -6.42 7.86 7.01
CA HIS A 242 -7.06 7.71 8.33
C HIS A 242 -8.47 8.32 8.47
N GLN A 243 -9.19 8.58 7.37
CA GLN A 243 -10.48 9.29 7.40
C GLN A 243 -11.46 8.68 8.40
N LEU A 244 -11.72 7.37 8.31
CA LEU A 244 -12.67 6.67 9.17
C LEU A 244 -12.25 6.71 10.65
N ARG A 245 -10.95 6.58 10.91
CA ARG A 245 -10.35 6.62 12.24
C ARG A 245 -10.54 7.99 12.89
N VAL A 246 -10.23 9.07 12.16
CA VAL A 246 -10.41 10.45 12.62
C VAL A 246 -11.88 10.81 12.78
N HIS A 247 -12.74 10.36 11.85
CA HIS A 247 -14.19 10.60 11.91
C HIS A 247 -14.80 10.02 13.18
N LEU A 248 -14.51 8.75 13.49
CA LEU A 248 -14.99 8.11 14.71
C LEU A 248 -14.38 8.72 15.98
N ASN A 249 -13.08 9.07 15.96
CA ASN A 249 -12.45 9.78 17.06
C ASN A 249 -13.08 11.16 17.32
N HIS A 250 -13.42 11.91 16.26
CA HIS A 250 -14.06 13.24 16.37
C HIS A 250 -15.43 13.16 17.05
N LEU A 251 -16.18 12.07 16.85
CA LEU A 251 -17.45 11.81 17.53
C LEU A 251 -17.29 11.37 18.99
N GLY A 252 -16.06 11.23 19.48
CA GLY A 252 -15.74 10.71 20.81
C GLY A 252 -15.94 9.21 20.93
N ILE A 253 -15.91 8.48 19.81
CA ILE A 253 -16.06 7.02 19.75
C ILE A 253 -14.87 6.39 18.99
N PRO A 254 -13.64 6.47 19.51
CA PRO A 254 -12.46 5.95 18.80
C PRO A 254 -12.58 4.44 18.54
N ILE A 255 -11.96 4.00 17.43
CA ILE A 255 -11.93 2.59 17.04
C ILE A 255 -11.11 1.79 18.06
N ARG A 256 -11.59 0.60 18.42
CA ARG A 256 -10.90 -0.31 19.33
C ARG A 256 -9.51 -0.67 18.77
N ASN A 257 -8.51 -0.59 19.64
CA ASN A 257 -7.08 -0.81 19.33
C ASN A 257 -6.49 0.19 18.32
N ASP A 258 -7.10 1.37 18.12
CA ASP A 258 -6.46 2.42 17.34
C ASP A 258 -5.25 3.01 18.07
N ARG A 259 -4.06 2.78 17.52
CA ARG A 259 -2.79 3.21 18.11
C ARG A 259 -2.45 4.68 17.83
N PHE A 260 -3.21 5.40 17.00
CA PHE A 260 -2.92 6.80 16.66
C PHE A 260 -3.95 7.77 17.20
N TYR A 261 -5.18 7.31 17.48
CA TYR A 261 -6.27 8.18 17.90
C TYR A 261 -6.99 7.60 19.13
N PRO A 262 -7.26 8.42 20.18
CA PRO A 262 -6.99 9.86 20.27
C PRO A 262 -5.52 10.22 20.53
N ASN A 263 -4.75 9.28 21.09
CA ASN A 263 -3.36 9.50 21.46
C ASN A 263 -2.46 8.49 20.72
N ILE A 264 -1.29 8.95 20.31
CA ILE A 264 -0.30 8.09 19.66
C ILE A 264 0.32 7.15 20.71
N GLN A 265 0.25 5.86 20.42
CA GLN A 265 0.83 4.79 21.21
C GLN A 265 1.92 4.11 20.38
N HIS A 266 3.14 4.09 20.91
CA HIS A 266 4.24 3.33 20.31
C HIS A 266 4.19 1.89 20.81
N GLN A 267 4.26 0.95 19.88
CA GLN A 267 4.42 -0.47 20.16
C GLN A 267 5.57 -1.01 19.34
N ALA A 268 6.15 -2.12 19.80
CA ALA A 268 7.17 -2.83 19.04
C ALA A 268 6.61 -3.20 17.66
N ALA A 269 7.48 -3.18 16.64
CA ALA A 269 7.03 -3.34 15.26
C ALA A 269 6.53 -4.77 14.95
N ASP A 270 6.91 -5.74 15.79
CA ASP A 270 6.50 -7.14 15.81
C ASP A 270 5.31 -7.42 16.78
N ASP A 271 4.74 -6.40 17.43
CA ASP A 271 3.56 -6.56 18.26
C ASP A 271 2.27 -6.54 17.41
N PHE A 272 1.71 -7.73 17.23
CA PHE A 272 0.47 -7.99 16.52
C PHE A 272 -0.73 -8.32 17.42
N SER A 273 -0.60 -8.17 18.75
CA SER A 273 -1.57 -8.64 19.75
C SER A 273 -2.92 -7.92 19.70
N ALA A 274 -2.95 -6.68 19.22
CA ALA A 274 -4.12 -5.81 19.24
C ALA A 274 -4.37 -5.19 17.85
N PRO A 275 -5.00 -5.94 16.91
CA PRO A 275 -5.32 -5.41 15.59
C PRO A 275 -6.37 -4.31 15.68
N LEU A 276 -6.18 -3.26 14.87
CA LEU A 276 -7.16 -2.20 14.67
C LEU A 276 -8.49 -2.84 14.24
N GLN A 277 -9.57 -2.56 14.96
CA GLN A 277 -10.88 -3.12 14.65
C GLN A 277 -11.58 -2.33 13.54
N LEU A 278 -10.96 -2.26 12.36
CA LEU A 278 -11.47 -1.65 11.14
C LEU A 278 -11.26 -2.58 9.95
N LEU A 279 -12.36 -2.89 9.27
CA LEU A 279 -12.40 -3.85 8.17
C LEU A 279 -13.04 -3.21 6.93
N ALA A 280 -12.34 -3.21 5.80
CA ALA A 280 -12.89 -2.93 4.48
C ALA A 280 -13.77 -4.11 4.04
N HIS A 281 -15.02 -4.10 4.48
CA HIS A 281 -15.91 -5.25 4.41
C HIS A 281 -16.43 -5.52 3.01
N GLN A 282 -16.80 -4.48 2.25
CA GLN A 282 -17.37 -4.63 0.91
C GLN A 282 -16.84 -3.58 -0.04
N ILE A 283 -16.67 -3.98 -1.31
CA ILE A 283 -16.46 -3.08 -2.42
C ILE A 283 -17.33 -3.49 -3.61
N SER A 284 -17.92 -2.51 -4.29
CA SER A 284 -18.72 -2.73 -5.49
C SER A 284 -18.52 -1.63 -6.52
N PHE A 285 -18.55 -2.03 -7.78
CA PHE A 285 -18.31 -1.17 -8.94
C PHE A 285 -18.78 -1.88 -10.22
N THR A 286 -18.95 -1.11 -11.30
CA THR A 286 -19.09 -1.69 -12.64
C THR A 286 -17.70 -1.86 -13.24
N ASP A 287 -17.34 -3.08 -13.61
CA ASP A 287 -16.05 -3.39 -14.22
C ASP A 287 -15.87 -2.59 -15.51
N PRO A 288 -14.83 -1.75 -15.64
CA PRO A 288 -14.64 -0.91 -16.80
C PRO A 288 -14.33 -1.71 -18.07
N ILE A 289 -13.91 -2.97 -17.95
CA ILE A 289 -13.61 -3.84 -19.09
C ILE A 289 -14.86 -4.62 -19.49
N SER A 290 -15.36 -5.49 -18.62
CA SER A 290 -16.50 -6.36 -18.93
C SER A 290 -17.87 -5.66 -18.89
N LYS A 291 -17.94 -4.46 -18.31
CA LYS A 291 -19.18 -3.69 -18.05
C LYS A 291 -20.18 -4.36 -17.10
N GLN A 292 -19.77 -5.44 -16.42
CA GLN A 292 -20.62 -6.13 -15.44
C GLN A 292 -20.50 -5.50 -14.06
N ALA A 293 -21.60 -5.54 -13.30
CA ALA A 293 -21.58 -5.15 -11.89
C ALA A 293 -20.81 -6.21 -11.07
N GLN A 294 -19.88 -5.75 -10.24
CA GLN A 294 -19.04 -6.59 -9.39
C GLN A 294 -19.28 -6.25 -7.93
N TYR A 295 -19.32 -7.30 -7.09
CA TYR A 295 -19.51 -7.19 -5.66
C TYR A 295 -18.53 -8.15 -4.97
N PHE A 296 -17.68 -7.61 -4.11
CA PHE A 296 -16.73 -8.41 -3.34
C PHE A 296 -16.88 -8.10 -1.85
N TYR A 297 -16.80 -9.16 -1.05
CA TYR A 297 -16.95 -9.13 0.39
C TYR A 297 -15.71 -9.75 1.03
N SER A 298 -15.25 -9.16 2.13
CA SER A 298 -14.24 -9.77 2.97
C SER A 298 -14.82 -11.02 3.63
N GLN A 299 -14.01 -12.07 3.74
CA GLN A 299 -14.30 -13.28 4.49
C GLN A 299 -13.99 -13.10 5.99
N GLN A 300 -13.32 -12.00 6.36
CA GLN A 300 -13.07 -11.63 7.74
C GLN A 300 -14.32 -11.00 8.36
N MET A 301 -14.44 -11.13 9.68
CA MET A 301 -15.55 -10.57 10.46
C MET A 301 -14.99 -9.88 11.71
N LEU A 302 -15.67 -8.81 12.13
CA LEU A 302 -15.42 -8.15 13.40
C LEU A 302 -16.62 -8.36 14.33
N GLU A 303 -16.35 -8.59 15.61
CA GLU A 303 -17.35 -8.88 16.65
C GLU A 303 -17.07 -8.01 17.89
N ILE A 304 -18.13 -7.67 18.64
CA ILE A 304 -18.08 -6.82 19.85
C ILE A 304 -17.66 -7.61 21.09
#